data_AF-A0A960RNV1-F1
#
_entry.id   AF-A0A960RNV1-F1
#
_cell.length_a   1.000
_cell.length_b   1.000
_cell.length_c   1.000
_cell.angle_alpha   90.00
_cell.angle_beta   90.00
_cell.angle_gamma   90.00
#
_symmetry.space_group_name_H-M   'P 1'
#
loop_
_entity.id
_entity.type
_entity.pdbx_description
1 polymer ?
#
loop_
_entity_poly.entity_id
_entity_poly.type
_entity_poly.pdbx_seq_one_letter_code
_entity_poly.pdbx_strand_id
1 'polypeptide(L)'
;MMKIDFSGWTTNAQLQAWITEQAELCKPDRVHLCDGSKKEFDLIAQQMCDSGAFIALNPDKRPGSFWCHSDPSDVARVEDRTFICSKKEDDAGPTNHWREPEEMHAHLLQLFNGCMQGRTMYVIPFCMGPLGSSLSLLGVQITDSPYV
;
A
#
# COMPACT_ATOMS: atom_id res chain seq x y z
N MET A 1 -6.23 16.50 14.14
CA MET A 1 -5.16 16.16 13.19
C MET A 1 -4.24 15.17 13.87
N MET A 2 -4.08 13.99 13.27
CA MET A 2 -3.11 13.00 13.72
C MET A 2 -1.70 13.58 13.59
N LYS A 3 -0.85 13.44 14.61
CA LYS A 3 0.56 13.83 14.53
C LYS A 3 1.37 12.59 14.17
N ILE A 4 2.07 12.65 13.05
CA ILE A 4 2.98 11.59 12.60
C ILE A 4 4.40 12.03 12.95
N ASP A 5 5.14 11.19 13.68
CA ASP A 5 6.55 11.44 13.99
C ASP A 5 7.43 10.81 12.90
N PHE A 6 8.05 11.66 12.09
CA PHE A 6 8.97 11.24 11.03
C PHE A 6 10.44 11.23 11.48
N SER A 7 10.71 11.53 12.75
CA SER A 7 12.07 11.67 13.29
C SER A 7 12.84 10.36 13.14
N GLY A 8 14.01 10.43 12.52
CA GLY A 8 14.83 9.25 12.24
C GLY A 8 14.37 8.39 11.05
N TRP A 9 13.23 8.71 10.41
CA TRP A 9 12.72 7.97 9.25
C TRP A 9 12.97 8.69 7.93
N THR A 10 12.62 9.98 7.82
CA THR A 10 12.93 10.76 6.61
C THR A 10 13.12 12.25 6.90
N THR A 11 13.97 12.91 6.13
CA THR A 11 14.11 14.38 6.08
C THR A 11 13.40 15.00 4.87
N ASN A 12 12.78 14.18 4.00
CA ASN A 12 12.11 14.66 2.80
C ASN A 12 10.75 15.31 3.14
N ALA A 13 10.71 16.64 3.15
CA ALA A 13 9.51 17.41 3.48
C ALA A 13 8.33 17.16 2.53
N GLN A 14 8.57 16.88 1.25
CA GLN A 14 7.50 16.59 0.29
C GLN A 14 6.83 15.24 0.61
N LEU A 15 7.63 14.24 0.95
CA LEU A 15 7.13 12.93 1.38
C LEU A 15 6.32 13.03 2.68
N GLN A 16 6.83 13.77 3.67
CA GLN A 16 6.11 14.00 4.93
C GLN A 16 4.76 14.68 4.71
N ALA A 17 4.72 15.72 3.87
CA ALA A 17 3.50 16.43 3.53
C ALA A 17 2.49 15.51 2.83
N TRP A 18 2.95 14.74 1.83
CA TRP A 18 2.08 13.80 1.11
C TRP A 18 1.51 12.71 2.03
N ILE A 19 2.32 12.10 2.90
CA ILE A 19 1.84 11.10 3.88
C ILE A 19 0.78 11.72 4.81
N THR A 20 1.00 12.96 5.25
CA THR A 20 0.07 13.67 6.12
C THR A 20 -1.26 13.94 5.41
N GLU A 21 -1.23 14.38 4.16
CA GLU A 21 -2.41 14.57 3.31
C GLU A 21 -3.20 13.26 3.13
N GLN A 22 -2.51 12.14 2.82
CA GLN A 22 -3.17 10.84 2.67
C GLN A 22 -3.79 10.36 3.99
N ALA A 23 -3.13 10.59 5.11
CA ALA A 23 -3.69 10.31 6.43
C ALA A 23 -4.94 11.15 6.75
N GLU A 24 -4.97 12.42 6.34
CA GLU A 24 -6.15 13.29 6.52
C GLU A 24 -7.34 12.86 5.65
N LEU A 25 -7.06 12.45 4.41
CA LEU A 25 -8.06 11.91 3.50
C LEU A 25 -8.61 10.57 4.00
N CYS A 26 -7.73 9.59 4.22
CA CYS A 26 -8.09 8.20 4.53
C CYS A 26 -8.55 7.97 5.97
N LYS A 27 -8.20 8.88 6.89
CA LYS A 27 -8.56 8.88 8.32
C LYS A 27 -8.27 7.55 9.04
N PRO A 28 -7.03 7.04 8.99
CA PRO A 28 -6.66 5.86 9.75
C PRO A 28 -6.60 6.16 11.25
N ASP A 29 -6.68 5.12 12.07
CA ASP A 29 -6.52 5.23 13.53
C ASP A 29 -5.04 5.41 13.92
N ARG A 30 -4.14 4.87 13.09
CA ARG A 30 -2.68 4.86 13.31
C ARG A 30 -1.93 4.94 12.00
N VAL A 31 -0.72 5.49 12.04
CA VAL A 31 0.25 5.42 10.93
C VAL A 31 1.46 4.64 11.38
N HIS A 32 1.85 3.65 10.58
CA HIS A 32 3.04 2.84 10.78
C HIS A 32 4.02 3.10 9.65
N LEU A 33 5.18 3.68 9.97
CA LEU A 33 6.24 3.94 9.01
C LEU A 33 7.13 2.70 8.93
N CYS A 34 7.09 1.98 7.80
CA CYS A 34 7.79 0.71 7.68
C CYS A 34 9.31 0.89 7.57
N ASP A 35 10.07 -0.03 8.18
CA ASP A 35 11.53 -0.07 8.13
C ASP A 35 12.10 -1.30 7.37
N GLY A 36 11.26 -2.29 7.07
CA GLY A 36 11.64 -3.50 6.34
C GLY A 36 12.50 -4.48 7.14
N SER A 37 12.63 -4.27 8.45
CA SER A 37 13.41 -5.14 9.32
C SER A 37 12.72 -6.48 9.55
N LYS A 38 13.52 -7.51 9.87
CA LYS A 38 12.99 -8.83 10.26
C LYS A 38 12.06 -8.74 11.47
N LYS A 39 12.36 -7.86 12.42
CA LYS A 39 11.56 -7.65 13.62
C LYS A 39 10.18 -7.09 13.27
N GLU A 40 10.12 -6.13 12.35
CA GLU A 40 8.86 -5.59 11.84
C GLU A 40 8.05 -6.67 11.12
N PHE A 41 8.69 -7.43 10.23
CA PHE A 41 8.04 -8.56 9.56
C PHE A 41 7.43 -9.55 10.55
N ASP A 42 8.20 -9.96 11.58
CA ASP A 42 7.73 -10.93 12.58
C ASP A 42 6.53 -10.41 13.38
N LEU A 43 6.53 -9.11 13.71
CA LEU A 43 5.41 -8.48 14.41
C LEU A 43 4.15 -8.48 13.54
N ILE A 44 4.26 -8.08 12.27
CA ILE A 44 3.12 -8.02 11.35
C ILE A 44 2.60 -9.43 11.05
N ALA A 45 3.48 -10.40 10.79
CA ALA A 45 3.09 -11.77 10.54
C ALA A 45 2.36 -12.40 11.74
N GLN A 46 2.81 -12.11 12.97
CA GLN A 46 2.11 -12.54 14.18
C GLN A 46 0.73 -11.87 14.29
N GLN A 47 0.62 -10.55 14.06
CA GLN A 47 -0.67 -9.85 14.06
C GLN A 47 -1.65 -10.45 13.04
N MET A 48 -1.16 -10.87 11.88
CA MET A 48 -1.98 -11.53 10.86
C MET A 48 -2.39 -12.95 11.24
N CYS A 49 -1.58 -13.68 12.00
CA CYS A 49 -1.99 -14.96 12.57
C CYS A 49 -3.06 -14.76 13.66
N ASP A 50 -2.88 -13.74 14.52
CA ASP A 50 -3.82 -13.42 15.59
C ASP A 50 -5.19 -12.98 15.05
N SER A 51 -5.23 -12.32 13.89
CA SER A 51 -6.48 -11.96 13.20
C SER A 51 -7.12 -13.09 12.41
N GLY A 52 -6.41 -14.21 12.23
CA GLY A 52 -6.85 -15.34 11.40
C GLY A 52 -6.65 -15.16 9.89
N ALA A 53 -6.08 -14.02 9.44
CA ALA A 53 -5.73 -13.80 8.05
C ALA A 53 -4.60 -14.74 7.58
N PHE A 54 -3.65 -15.04 8.48
CA PHE A 54 -2.61 -16.02 8.27
C PHE A 54 -2.81 -17.29 9.10
N ILE A 55 -2.37 -18.39 8.51
CA ILE A 55 -2.15 -19.66 9.19
C ILE A 55 -0.67 -20.01 9.06
N ALA A 56 0.03 -20.06 10.19
CA ALA A 56 1.42 -20.51 10.22
C ALA A 56 1.52 -21.96 9.73
N LEU A 57 2.44 -22.21 8.79
CA LEU A 57 2.69 -23.56 8.28
C LEU A 57 3.57 -24.35 9.25
N ASN A 58 3.61 -25.67 9.06
CA ASN A 58 4.46 -26.54 9.86
C ASN A 58 5.94 -26.08 9.75
N PRO A 59 6.58 -25.68 10.86
CA PRO A 59 7.91 -25.06 10.82
C PRO A 59 9.04 -26.06 10.50
N ASP A 60 8.84 -27.35 10.76
CA ASP A 60 9.82 -28.40 10.42
C ASP A 60 9.89 -28.63 8.90
N LYS A 61 8.81 -28.30 8.19
CA LYS A 61 8.71 -28.44 6.72
C LYS A 61 8.91 -27.11 5.99
N ARG A 62 8.37 -26.03 6.54
CA ARG A 62 8.30 -24.70 5.92
C ARG A 62 8.48 -23.61 7.00
N PRO A 63 9.70 -23.46 7.55
CA PRO A 63 9.96 -22.48 8.60
C PRO A 63 9.66 -21.05 8.12
N GLY A 64 9.02 -20.25 8.95
CA GLY A 64 8.68 -18.85 8.65
C GLY A 64 7.72 -18.65 7.48
N SER A 65 6.92 -19.68 7.14
CA SER A 65 5.96 -19.63 6.04
C SER A 65 4.52 -19.58 6.54
N PHE A 66 3.67 -18.87 5.80
CA PHE A 66 2.27 -18.65 6.15
C PHE A 66 1.37 -18.99 4.96
N TRP A 67 0.14 -19.43 5.25
CA TRP A 67 -0.93 -19.56 4.27
C TRP A 67 -1.98 -18.47 4.53
N CYS A 68 -2.39 -17.80 3.46
CA CYS A 68 -3.48 -16.83 3.42
C CYS A 68 -4.48 -17.31 2.38
N HIS A 69 -5.78 -17.15 2.67
CA HIS A 69 -6.82 -17.39 1.68
C HIS A 69 -7.60 -16.08 1.49
N SER A 70 -7.73 -15.63 0.25
CA SER A 70 -8.49 -14.42 -0.05
C SER A 70 -9.99 -14.70 -0.09
N ASP A 71 -10.76 -13.62 -0.16
CA ASP A 71 -12.19 -13.71 -0.46
C ASP A 71 -12.38 -14.26 -1.88
N PRO A 72 -13.36 -15.16 -2.14
CA PRO A 72 -13.63 -15.69 -3.48
C PRO A 72 -13.90 -14.64 -4.56
N SER A 73 -14.31 -13.43 -4.17
CA SER A 73 -14.53 -12.30 -5.09
C SER A 73 -13.24 -11.59 -5.50
N ASP A 74 -12.11 -11.83 -4.82
CA ASP A 74 -10.81 -11.17 -5.05
C ASP A 74 -9.67 -12.20 -5.13
N VAL A 75 -9.58 -12.86 -6.28
CA VAL A 75 -8.63 -13.97 -6.52
C VAL A 75 -7.71 -13.72 -7.71
N ALA A 76 -7.92 -12.63 -8.44
CA ALA A 76 -7.21 -12.31 -9.66
C ALA A 76 -7.28 -10.80 -9.95
N ARG A 77 -6.45 -10.36 -10.89
CA ARG A 77 -6.53 -8.99 -11.39
C ARG A 77 -7.88 -8.74 -12.06
N VAL A 78 -8.45 -7.57 -11.81
CA VAL A 78 -9.73 -7.11 -12.37
C VAL A 78 -9.45 -6.18 -13.54
N GLU A 79 -9.22 -6.78 -14.72
CA GLU A 79 -8.73 -6.05 -15.91
C GLU A 79 -9.71 -4.95 -16.36
N ASP A 80 -11.03 -5.21 -16.29
CA ASP A 80 -12.09 -4.23 -16.63
C ASP A 80 -12.15 -3.02 -15.70
N ARG A 81 -11.44 -3.07 -14.56
CA ARG A 81 -11.28 -1.96 -13.60
C ARG A 81 -9.85 -1.44 -13.49
N THR A 82 -9.00 -1.80 -14.44
CA THR A 82 -7.62 -1.29 -14.53
C THR A 82 -7.54 -0.23 -15.61
N PHE A 83 -7.19 1.01 -15.25
CA PHE A 83 -7.25 2.16 -16.15
C PHE A 83 -5.88 2.83 -16.34
N ILE A 84 -5.64 3.32 -17.56
CA ILE A 84 -4.57 4.26 -17.87
C ILE A 84 -5.23 5.64 -18.05
N CYS A 85 -5.10 6.50 -17.04
CA CYS A 85 -5.69 7.84 -17.04
C CYS A 85 -4.68 8.88 -17.55
N SER A 86 -4.31 8.80 -18.83
CA SER A 86 -3.52 9.82 -19.52
C SER A 86 -4.38 11.06 -19.83
N LYS A 87 -3.76 12.23 -20.04
CA LYS A 87 -4.50 13.47 -20.39
C LYS A 87 -5.31 13.35 -21.68
N LYS A 88 -4.81 12.59 -22.66
CA LYS A 88 -5.50 12.27 -23.90
C LYS A 88 -5.75 10.78 -23.97
N GLU A 89 -6.91 10.39 -24.47
CA GLU A 89 -7.29 8.98 -24.67
C GLU A 89 -6.33 8.25 -25.60
N ASP A 90 -5.91 8.90 -26.69
CA ASP A 90 -4.95 8.32 -27.64
C ASP A 90 -3.61 7.92 -27.02
N ASP A 91 -3.18 8.59 -25.92
CA ASP A 91 -1.94 8.27 -25.22
C ASP A 91 -2.08 6.99 -24.37
N ALA A 92 -3.29 6.59 -23.98
CA ALA A 92 -3.55 5.27 -23.41
C ALA A 92 -3.56 4.20 -24.51
N GLY A 93 -4.07 4.56 -25.70
CA GLY A 93 -4.06 3.69 -26.87
C GLY A 93 -5.09 2.54 -26.82
N PRO A 94 -5.21 1.77 -27.89
CA PRO A 94 -6.34 0.85 -28.11
C PRO A 94 -6.31 -0.42 -27.25
N THR A 95 -5.24 -0.66 -26.51
CA THR A 95 -5.06 -1.85 -25.66
C THR A 95 -5.41 -1.61 -24.20
N ASN A 96 -5.79 -0.38 -23.83
CA ASN A 96 -6.00 0.03 -22.45
C ASN A 96 -7.43 0.56 -22.23
N HIS A 97 -7.92 0.42 -21.00
CA HIS A 97 -9.10 1.18 -20.57
C HIS A 97 -8.67 2.59 -20.21
N TRP A 98 -9.30 3.58 -20.81
CA TRP A 98 -9.07 4.99 -20.51
C TRP A 98 -10.28 5.57 -19.77
N ARG A 99 -10.01 6.49 -18.85
CA ARG A 99 -10.99 7.38 -18.24
C ARG A 99 -10.35 8.75 -18.10
N GLU A 100 -11.17 9.79 -18.17
CA GLU A 100 -10.71 11.15 -17.98
C GLU A 100 -10.04 11.30 -16.58
N PRO A 101 -8.80 11.82 -16.50
CA PRO A 101 -8.05 11.85 -15.24
C PRO A 101 -8.74 12.62 -14.12
N GLU A 102 -9.29 13.82 -14.39
CA GLU A 102 -9.93 14.63 -13.34
C GLU A 102 -11.19 13.94 -12.79
N GLU A 103 -11.97 13.31 -13.65
CA GLU A 103 -13.13 12.50 -13.29
C GLU A 103 -12.72 11.29 -12.43
N MET A 104 -11.67 10.57 -12.82
CA MET A 104 -11.17 9.43 -12.05
C MET A 104 -10.64 9.87 -10.68
N HIS A 105 -9.87 10.97 -10.63
CA HIS A 105 -9.39 11.54 -9.37
C HIS A 105 -10.54 11.93 -8.46
N ALA A 106 -11.54 12.67 -8.96
CA ALA A 106 -12.70 13.07 -8.19
C ALA A 106 -13.48 11.85 -7.64
N HIS A 107 -13.63 10.80 -8.46
CA HIS A 107 -14.27 9.55 -8.06
C HIS A 107 -13.48 8.82 -6.95
N LEU A 108 -12.17 8.65 -7.13
CA LEU A 108 -11.32 7.97 -6.15
C LEU A 108 -11.20 8.75 -4.84
N LEU A 109 -11.13 10.09 -4.87
CA LEU A 109 -11.11 10.91 -3.66
C LEU A 109 -12.36 10.71 -2.80
N GLN A 110 -13.52 10.47 -3.42
CA GLN A 110 -14.73 10.13 -2.67
C GLN A 110 -14.63 8.75 -2.01
N LEU A 111 -14.07 7.76 -2.72
CA LEU A 111 -13.89 6.41 -2.19
C LEU A 111 -12.83 6.35 -1.07
N PHE A 112 -11.75 7.12 -1.20
CA PHE A 112 -10.68 7.15 -0.20
C PHE A 112 -11.03 7.94 1.05
N ASN A 113 -11.96 8.90 0.98
CA ASN A 113 -12.35 9.70 2.14
C ASN A 113 -12.86 8.84 3.30
N GLY A 114 -12.02 8.65 4.32
CA GLY A 114 -12.32 7.84 5.49
C GLY A 114 -12.25 6.32 5.28
N CYS A 115 -11.67 5.82 4.19
CA CYS A 115 -11.67 4.39 3.89
C CYS A 115 -10.85 3.54 4.89
N MET A 116 -9.94 4.17 5.65
CA MET A 116 -9.04 3.49 6.59
C MET A 116 -9.47 3.63 8.06
N GLN A 117 -10.67 4.15 8.35
CA GLN A 117 -11.16 4.26 9.73
C GLN A 117 -11.14 2.90 10.44
N GLY A 118 -10.61 2.87 11.68
CA GLY A 118 -10.45 1.62 12.43
C GLY A 118 -9.23 0.79 12.02
N ARG A 119 -8.38 1.26 11.10
CA ARG A 119 -7.23 0.53 10.57
C ARG A 119 -5.92 1.31 10.75
N THR A 120 -4.81 0.58 10.68
CA THR A 120 -3.46 1.15 10.56
C THR A 120 -3.18 1.46 9.10
N MET A 121 -2.67 2.66 8.82
CA MET A 121 -2.08 3.00 7.52
C MET A 121 -0.58 2.72 7.55
N TYR A 122 -0.13 1.76 6.76
CA TYR A 122 1.27 1.41 6.55
C TYR A 122 1.86 2.27 5.44
N VAL A 123 3.05 2.83 5.68
CA VAL A 123 3.82 3.61 4.70
C VAL A 123 5.08 2.82 4.34
N ILE A 124 5.13 2.31 3.11
CA ILE A 124 6.10 1.30 2.67
C ILE A 124 7.02 1.91 1.61
N PRO A 125 8.24 2.35 1.96
CA PRO A 125 9.24 2.74 0.99
C PRO A 125 9.87 1.49 0.35
N PHE A 126 10.04 1.50 -0.96
CA PHE A 126 10.66 0.39 -1.69
C PHE A 126 11.52 0.88 -2.86
N CYS A 127 12.37 -0.03 -3.35
CA CYS A 127 13.27 0.21 -4.46
C CYS A 127 13.04 -0.86 -5.55
N MET A 128 12.73 -0.41 -6.76
CA MET A 128 12.64 -1.25 -7.95
C MET A 128 14.03 -1.42 -8.56
N GLY A 129 14.62 -2.59 -8.34
CA GLY A 129 15.99 -2.93 -8.73
C GLY A 129 16.98 -2.80 -7.57
N PRO A 130 18.26 -3.14 -7.81
CA PRO A 130 19.28 -3.12 -6.76
C PRO A 130 19.49 -1.71 -6.19
N LEU A 131 19.52 -1.60 -4.86
CA LEU A 131 19.81 -0.35 -4.16
C LEU A 131 21.14 0.24 -4.64
N GLY A 132 21.14 1.54 -4.92
CA GLY A 132 22.32 2.27 -5.40
C GLY A 132 22.62 2.12 -6.90
N SER A 133 21.84 1.32 -7.63
CA SER A 133 21.93 1.27 -9.10
C SER A 133 21.46 2.59 -9.72
N SER A 134 22.13 3.05 -10.78
CA SER A 134 21.68 4.22 -11.56
C SER A 134 20.36 3.98 -12.30
N LEU A 135 19.95 2.71 -12.45
CA LEU A 135 18.68 2.31 -13.05
C LEU A 135 17.60 2.02 -11.99
N SER A 136 17.90 2.18 -10.70
CA SER A 136 16.91 1.95 -9.65
C SER A 136 15.87 3.07 -9.61
N LEU A 137 14.63 2.69 -9.33
CA LEU A 137 13.52 3.62 -9.13
C LEU A 137 12.95 3.46 -7.73
N LEU A 138 12.73 4.56 -7.03
CA LEU A 138 12.17 4.57 -5.69
C LEU A 138 10.65 4.76 -5.74
N GLY A 139 9.96 4.08 -4.85
CA GLY A 139 8.52 4.20 -4.67
C GLY A 139 8.15 4.22 -3.18
N VAL A 140 6.99 4.79 -2.88
CA VAL A 140 6.35 4.66 -1.58
C VAL A 140 4.91 4.24 -1.81
N GLN A 141 4.48 3.16 -1.16
CA GLN A 141 3.10 2.71 -1.16
C GLN A 141 2.45 3.01 0.19
N ILE A 142 1.20 3.44 0.16
CA ILE A 142 0.34 3.53 1.34
C ILE A 142 -0.73 2.45 1.22
N THR A 143 -0.95 1.71 2.30
CA THR A 143 -1.92 0.61 2.38
C THR A 143 -2.48 0.51 3.80
N ASP A 144 -3.71 0.04 3.96
CA ASP A 144 -4.29 -0.35 5.25
C ASP A 144 -4.33 -1.87 5.46
N SER A 145 -3.77 -2.63 4.52
CA SER A 145 -3.65 -4.08 4.58
C SER A 145 -2.26 -4.49 5.06
N PRO A 146 -2.13 -5.18 6.21
CA PRO A 146 -0.84 -5.70 6.68
C PRO A 146 -0.29 -6.86 5.83
N TYR A 147 -1.11 -7.42 4.92
CA TYR A 147 -0.67 -8.44 3.97
C TYR A 147 0.24 -7.89 2.87
N VAL A 148 0.00 -6.63 2.48
CA VAL A 148 0.66 -5.92 1.39
C VAL A 148 1.98 -5.34 1.88
#